data_AF-A0A9E1YG74-F1
#
_entry.id   AF-A0A9E1YG74-F1
#
_cell.length_a   1.000
_cell.length_b   1.000
_cell.length_c   1.000
_cell.angle_alpha   90.00
_cell.angle_beta   90.00
_cell.angle_gamma   90.00
#
_symmetry.space_group_name_H-M   'P 1'
#
loop_
_entity.id
_entity.type
_entity.pdbx_description
1 polymer ?
#
loop_
_entity_poly.entity_id
_entity_poly.type
_entity_poly.pdbx_seq_one_letter_code
_entity_poly.pdbx_strand_id
1 'polypeptide(L)' 'LSQNELSELTSIPQSTISAIERDRINLGVERAKVLARALRCHPAVLVFPGWDIAAEVAA' A
#
# COMPACT_ATOMS: atom_id res chain seq x y z
N LEU A 1 1.58 -13.20 6.31
CA LEU A 1 2.27 -12.81 5.07
C LEU A 1 3.43 -11.90 5.45
N SER A 2 4.66 -12.34 5.23
CA SER A 2 5.89 -11.57 5.36
C SER A 2 6.12 -10.72 4.11
N GLN A 3 7.03 -9.74 4.21
CA GLN A 3 7.39 -8.90 3.05
C GLN A 3 8.05 -9.71 1.92
N ASN A 4 8.77 -10.80 2.24
CA ASN A 4 9.34 -11.70 1.22
C ASN A 4 8.22 -12.46 0.48
N GLU A 5 7.27 -13.03 1.22
CA GLU A 5 6.11 -13.69 0.62
C GLU A 5 5.29 -12.71 -0.23
N LEU A 6 5.12 -11.46 0.22
CA LEU A 6 4.44 -10.42 -0.56
C LEU A 6 5.24 -10.02 -1.82
N SER A 7 6.56 -9.98 -1.73
CA SER A 7 7.46 -9.72 -2.87
C SER A 7 7.28 -10.78 -3.96
N GLU A 8 7.18 -12.05 -3.57
CA GLU A 8 6.94 -13.17 -4.50
C GLU A 8 5.56 -13.08 -5.16
N LEU A 9 4.52 -12.72 -4.41
CA LEU A 9 3.15 -12.59 -4.92
C LEU A 9 2.94 -11.42 -5.89
N THR A 10 3.76 -10.37 -5.76
CA THR A 10 3.51 -9.07 -6.43
C THR A 10 4.58 -8.69 -7.44
N SER A 11 5.70 -9.40 -7.47
CA SER A 11 6.91 -9.03 -8.21
C SER A 11 7.46 -7.64 -7.84
N ILE A 12 7.06 -7.08 -6.71
CA ILE A 12 7.64 -5.85 -6.14
C ILE A 12 8.79 -6.28 -5.23
N PRO A 13 10.03 -5.80 -5.42
CA PRO A 13 11.14 -6.18 -4.55
C PRO A 13 10.82 -5.94 -3.07
N GLN A 14 11.18 -6.89 -2.21
CA GLN A 14 10.98 -6.75 -0.76
C GLN A 14 11.57 -5.45 -0.21
N SER A 15 12.72 -5.00 -0.72
CA SER A 15 13.34 -3.73 -0.34
C SER A 15 12.45 -2.52 -0.68
N THR A 16 11.73 -2.58 -1.81
CA THR A 16 10.75 -1.57 -2.22
C THR A 16 9.51 -1.60 -1.32
N ILE A 17 8.99 -2.80 -1.01
CA ILE A 17 7.86 -2.97 -0.06
C ILE A 17 8.25 -2.36 1.29
N SER A 18 9.42 -2.73 1.81
CA SER A 18 9.98 -2.18 3.05
C SER A 18 10.16 -0.67 3.03
N ALA A 19 10.56 -0.09 1.89
CA ALA A 19 10.71 1.36 1.75
C ALA A 19 9.35 2.08 1.72
N ILE A 20 8.32 1.47 1.14
CA ILE A 20 6.93 1.98 1.16
C ILE A 20 6.39 1.94 2.58
N GLU A 21 6.52 0.82 3.29
CA GLU A 21 6.04 0.67 4.68
C GLU A 21 6.76 1.58 5.69
N ARG A 22 7.97 2.05 5.35
CA ARG A 22 8.76 2.98 6.18
C ARG A 22 8.66 4.42 5.67
N ASP A 23 7.68 4.72 4.83
CA ASP A 23 7.41 6.05 4.27
C ASP A 23 8.62 6.70 3.55
N ARG A 24 9.57 5.88 3.07
CA ARG A 24 10.73 6.36 2.31
C ARG A 24 10.43 6.53 0.83
N ILE A 25 9.42 5.82 0.32
CA ILE A 25 8.96 5.88 -1.07
C ILE A 25 7.44 5.92 -1.07
N ASN A 26 6.84 6.80 -1.87
CA ASN A 26 5.39 6.80 -2.07
C ASN A 26 4.93 5.53 -2.79
N LEU A 27 3.83 4.94 -2.31
CA LEU A 27 3.22 3.75 -2.88
C LEU A 27 2.87 3.95 -4.37
N GLY A 28 2.11 5.01 -4.67
CA GLY A 28 1.59 5.28 -6.02
C GLY A 28 0.50 4.32 -6.47
N VAL A 29 -0.35 4.76 -7.41
CA VAL A 29 -1.57 4.05 -7.80
C VAL A 29 -1.30 2.68 -8.43
N GLU A 30 -0.26 2.55 -9.26
CA GLU A 30 0.03 1.29 -9.95
C GLU A 30 0.48 0.19 -8.99
N ARG A 31 1.36 0.51 -8.03
CA ARG A 31 1.76 -0.46 -7.01
C ARG A 31 0.62 -0.76 -6.05
N ALA A 32 -0.23 0.22 -5.73
CA ALA A 32 -1.42 -0.01 -4.93
C ALA A 32 -2.36 -1.04 -5.58
N LYS A 33 -2.57 -0.98 -6.90
CA LYS A 33 -3.38 -2.00 -7.63
C LYS A 33 -2.80 -3.41 -7.49
N VAL A 34 -1.48 -3.55 -7.62
CA VAL A 34 -0.78 -4.84 -7.52
C VAL A 34 -0.86 -5.38 -6.08
N LEU A 35 -0.50 -4.56 -5.08
CA LEU A 35 -0.56 -4.94 -3.67
C LEU A 35 -1.99 -5.28 -3.24
N ALA A 36 -2.98 -4.49 -3.65
CA ALA A 36 -4.38 -4.69 -3.32
C ALA A 36 -4.91 -6.04 -3.81
N ARG A 37 -4.51 -6.47 -5.01
CA ARG A 37 -4.83 -7.80 -5.53
C ARG A 37 -4.25 -8.91 -4.66
N ALA A 38 -2.98 -8.80 -4.26
CA ALA A 38 -2.32 -9.80 -3.42
C ALA A 38 -2.91 -9.84 -1.99
N LEU A 39 -3.28 -8.68 -1.44
CA LEU A 39 -3.83 -8.52 -0.10
C LEU A 39 -5.36 -8.70 -0.03
N ARG A 40 -6.02 -8.89 -1.18
CA ARG A 40 -7.48 -9.02 -1.32
C ARG A 40 -8.25 -7.83 -0.73
N CYS A 41 -7.75 -6.62 -0.99
CA CYS A 41 -8.41 -5.38 -0.60
C CYS A 41 -8.63 -4.46 -1.81
N HIS A 42 -9.34 -3.36 -1.61
CA HIS A 42 -9.52 -2.34 -2.64
C HIS A 42 -8.32 -1.38 -2.67
N PRO A 43 -7.77 -0.98 -3.82
CA PRO A 43 -6.59 -0.10 -3.87
C PRO A 43 -6.73 1.20 -3.09
N ALA A 44 -7.95 1.76 -3.01
CA ALA A 44 -8.22 2.98 -2.25
C ALA A 44 -7.84 2.87 -0.77
N VAL A 45 -7.99 1.70 -0.13
CA VAL A 45 -7.64 1.55 1.30
C VAL A 45 -6.13 1.60 1.56
N LEU A 46 -5.30 1.38 0.53
CA LEU A 46 -3.85 1.48 0.63
C LEU A 46 -3.34 2.89 0.32
N VAL A 47 -4.03 3.62 -0.56
CA VAL A 47 -3.64 4.97 -0.99
C VAL A 47 -4.21 6.05 -0.07
N PHE A 48 -5.34 5.77 0.58
CA PHE A 48 -6.03 6.66 1.51
C PHE A 48 -6.21 5.98 2.87
N PRO A 49 -5.12 5.61 3.56
CA PRO A 49 -5.24 4.96 4.86
C PRO A 49 -5.86 5.93 5.87
N GLY A 50 -6.94 5.50 6.53
CA GLY A 50 -7.61 6.31 7.55
C GLY A 50 -8.31 7.57 7.03
N TRP A 51 -8.63 7.65 5.73
CA TRP A 51 -9.44 8.74 5.20
C TRP A 51 -10.86 8.67 5.77
N ASP A 52 -11.23 9.70 6.53
CA ASP A 52 -12.55 9.90 7.10
C ASP A 52 -13.06 11.29 6.68
N ILE A 53 -14.13 11.29 5.90
CA ILE A 53 -14.79 12.50 5.39
C ILE A 53 -15.21 13.42 6.55
N ALA A 54 -15.55 12.85 7.72
CA ALA A 54 -15.92 13.64 8.91
C ALA A 54 -14.72 14.32 9.57
N ALA A 55 -13.51 13.77 9.45
CA ALA A 55 -12.29 14.36 9.99
C ALA A 55 -11.76 15.52 9.13
N GLU A 56 -12.13 15.58 7.85
CA GLU A 56 -11.63 16.55 6.87
C GLU A 56 -12.19 17.98 7.08
N VAL A 57 -13.17 18.16 7.96
CA VAL A 57 -13.77 19.47 8.28
C VAL A 57 -12.91 20.28 9.28
N ALA A 58 -11.87 19.69 9.87
CA ALA A 58 -11.10 20.31 10.95
C ALA A 58 -9.63 20.67 10.61
N ALA A 59 -9.21 20.63 9.35
CA ALA A 59 -7.86 20.99 8.91
C ALA A 59 -7.77 22.39 8.29
#